data_AF-A0AAD0U8B6-F1
#
_entry.id   AF-A0AAD0U8B6-F1
#
_cell.length_a   1.000
_cell.length_b   1.000
_cell.length_c   1.000
_cell.angle_alpha   90.00
_cell.angle_beta   90.00
_cell.angle_gamma   90.00
#
_symmetry.space_group_name_H-M   'P 1'
#
loop_
_entity.id
_entity.type
_entity.pdbx_description
1 polymer ?
#
loop_
_entity_poly.entity_id
_entity_poly.type
_entity_poly.pdbx_seq_one_letter_code
_entity_poly.pdbx_strand_id
1 'polypeptide(L)'
;MDLILLQPGDSTVLAGASNWTTAQSSQIASWPSGTAGLPTAPCFEMTSVHFGMKQQMTTDVSNNARTSGRPVITDITCVKYIDNASTLLYDRCLRAYPLGTSAKCTSIFLLRNSGDQLACLMKIDLYNAMVSEIQTQTHPNDMPTEQFKINFTDIMWTYYPQANDTSVGGMLMKGWSVRQNQALSAAPTA
;
A
#
# COMPACT_ATOMS: atom_id res chain seq x y z
N MET A 1 -10.86 14.38 -7.72
CA MET A 1 -9.39 14.24 -7.77
C MET A 1 -9.06 12.78 -7.47
N ASP A 2 -8.04 12.22 -8.11
CA ASP A 2 -7.58 10.86 -7.81
C ASP A 2 -6.77 10.88 -6.50
N LEU A 3 -6.88 9.82 -5.70
CA LEU A 3 -6.25 9.75 -4.38
C LEU A 3 -5.48 8.45 -4.21
N ILE A 4 -4.35 8.54 -3.50
CA ILE A 4 -3.57 7.38 -3.10
C ILE A 4 -3.56 7.36 -1.58
N LEU A 5 -4.07 6.28 -0.98
CA LEU A 5 -4.20 6.18 0.47
C LEU A 5 -3.46 4.96 0.99
N LEU A 6 -2.86 5.10 2.16
CA LEU A 6 -2.30 3.99 2.91
C LEU A 6 -3.06 3.81 4.22
N GLN A 7 -3.56 2.58 4.42
CA GLN A 7 -4.17 2.12 5.66
C GLN A 7 -3.20 1.16 6.36
N PRO A 8 -2.55 1.57 7.46
CA PRO A 8 -1.77 0.66 8.28
C PRO A 8 -2.66 -0.43 8.87
N GLY A 9 -2.13 -1.65 8.98
CA GLY A 9 -2.82 -2.74 9.67
C GLY A 9 -2.87 -2.53 11.19
N ASP A 10 -1.86 -1.85 11.74
CA ASP A 10 -1.80 -1.37 13.11
C ASP A 10 -2.23 0.10 13.17
N SER A 11 -3.43 0.33 13.70
CA SER A 11 -4.01 1.67 13.82
C SER A 11 -3.22 2.61 14.75
N THR A 12 -2.30 2.09 15.57
CA THR A 12 -1.44 2.93 16.43
C THR A 12 -0.47 3.79 15.62
N VAL A 13 -0.18 3.43 14.36
CA VAL A 13 0.60 4.25 13.41
C VAL A 13 -0.11 5.56 13.07
N LEU A 14 -1.41 5.67 13.37
CA LEU A 14 -2.22 6.87 13.17
C LEU A 14 -2.64 7.54 14.50
N ALA A 15 -2.31 6.96 15.64
CA ALA A 15 -2.85 7.38 16.94
C ALA A 15 -2.22 8.67 17.51
N GLY A 16 -1.18 9.22 16.89
CA GLY A 16 -0.45 10.39 17.39
C GLY A 16 -1.22 11.72 17.43
N ALA A 17 -2.45 11.79 16.88
CA ALA A 17 -3.25 13.03 16.84
C ALA A 17 -4.27 13.20 17.98
N SER A 18 -4.48 12.22 18.87
CA SER A 18 -5.62 12.21 19.80
C SER A 18 -5.66 13.36 20.82
N ASN A 19 -4.55 14.09 21.02
CA ASN A 19 -4.45 15.22 21.95
C ASN A 19 -4.17 16.58 21.28
N TRP A 20 -4.15 16.65 19.94
CA TRP A 20 -3.74 17.87 19.23
C TRP A 20 -4.89 18.40 18.37
N THR A 21 -5.76 19.19 18.99
CA THR A 21 -6.96 19.80 18.38
C THR A 21 -6.67 20.86 17.30
N THR A 22 -5.42 21.00 16.86
CA THR A 22 -4.99 22.04 15.90
C THR A 22 -3.91 21.55 14.91
N ALA A 23 -3.50 20.29 14.98
CA ALA A 23 -2.55 19.74 14.00
C ALA A 23 -3.28 19.40 12.70
N GLN A 24 -2.75 19.86 11.57
CA GLN A 24 -3.24 19.49 10.23
C GLN A 24 -3.08 17.98 10.05
N SER A 25 -4.11 17.21 10.37
CA SER A 25 -4.12 15.78 10.11
C SER A 25 -4.41 15.58 8.62
N SER A 26 -3.41 15.12 7.86
CA SER A 26 -3.57 14.49 6.53
C SER A 26 -4.30 13.13 6.61
N GLN A 27 -4.81 12.79 7.79
CA GLN A 27 -5.57 11.57 8.02
C GLN A 27 -6.95 11.71 7.42
N ILE A 28 -7.30 10.79 6.54
CA ILE A 28 -8.65 10.70 6.02
C ILE A 28 -9.43 9.73 6.90
N ALA A 29 -10.54 10.23 7.45
CA ALA A 29 -11.48 9.41 8.20
C ALA A 29 -12.01 8.27 7.32
N SER A 30 -12.26 7.12 7.93
CA SER A 30 -12.78 5.93 7.22
C SER A 30 -14.05 6.25 6.44
N TRP A 31 -14.22 5.62 5.27
CA TRP A 31 -15.47 5.70 4.53
C TRP A 31 -16.57 4.86 5.21
N PRO A 32 -17.85 5.17 4.98
CA PRO A 32 -18.96 4.37 5.49
C PRO A 32 -18.78 2.89 5.13
N SER A 33 -19.03 2.02 6.11
CA SER A 33 -18.98 0.57 5.90
C SER A 33 -19.97 0.18 4.79
N GLY A 34 -19.48 -0.36 3.68
CA GLY A 34 -20.31 -0.86 2.58
C GLY A 34 -19.92 -0.36 1.18
N THR A 35 -19.09 0.69 1.07
CA THR A 35 -18.59 1.10 -0.26
C THR A 35 -17.48 0.16 -0.72
N ALA A 36 -17.75 -0.61 -1.77
CA ALA A 36 -16.87 -1.67 -2.25
C ALA A 36 -15.46 -1.13 -2.59
N GLY A 37 -14.44 -1.75 -1.99
CA GLY A 37 -13.03 -1.43 -2.26
C GLY A 37 -12.50 -0.15 -1.61
N LEU A 38 -13.32 0.61 -0.88
CA LEU A 38 -12.85 1.78 -0.14
C LEU A 38 -12.28 1.42 1.24
N PRO A 39 -11.42 2.28 1.81
CA PRO A 39 -10.86 2.04 3.14
C PRO A 39 -11.93 2.07 4.24
N THR A 40 -11.84 1.10 5.15
CA THR A 40 -12.76 0.96 6.29
C THR A 40 -12.17 1.43 7.61
N ALA A 41 -10.88 1.78 7.63
CA ALA A 41 -10.19 2.33 8.78
C ALA A 41 -9.48 3.65 8.39
N PRO A 42 -9.04 4.45 9.37
CA PRO A 42 -8.28 5.67 9.10
C PRO A 42 -7.06 5.39 8.21
N CYS A 43 -6.78 6.32 7.29
CA CYS A 43 -5.67 6.26 6.35
C CYS A 43 -4.90 7.57 6.38
N PHE A 44 -3.66 7.57 5.88
CA PHE A 44 -2.99 8.81 5.48
C PHE A 44 -2.86 8.88 3.96
N GLU A 45 -2.87 10.10 3.43
CA GLU A 45 -2.71 10.37 2.01
C GLU A 45 -1.24 10.24 1.57
N MET A 46 -1.04 9.71 0.36
CA MET A 46 0.25 9.61 -0.30
C MET A 46 0.22 10.38 -1.62
N THR A 47 1.36 10.97 -1.97
CA THR A 47 1.57 11.67 -3.24
C THR A 47 1.83 10.69 -4.38
N SER A 48 2.57 9.61 -4.11
CA SER A 48 2.85 8.60 -5.14
C SER A 48 3.21 7.24 -4.53
N VAL A 49 3.05 6.20 -5.34
CA VAL A 49 3.47 4.83 -5.03
C VAL A 49 4.11 4.18 -6.25
N HIS A 50 5.19 3.43 -6.04
CA HIS A 50 5.91 2.69 -7.07
C HIS A 50 6.32 1.33 -6.53
N PHE A 51 5.99 0.27 -7.27
CA PHE A 51 6.50 -1.07 -7.07
C PHE A 51 6.77 -1.72 -8.43
N GLY A 52 7.74 -2.63 -8.48
CA GLY A 52 8.16 -3.31 -9.69
C GLY A 52 8.31 -4.80 -9.47
N MET A 53 8.20 -5.56 -10.55
CA MET A 53 8.40 -7.00 -10.56
C MET A 53 9.19 -7.42 -11.78
N LYS A 54 10.07 -8.39 -11.60
CA LYS A 54 10.81 -9.00 -12.70
C LYS A 54 10.94 -10.49 -12.50
N GLN A 55 10.80 -11.24 -13.59
CA GLN A 55 11.15 -12.65 -13.63
C GLN A 55 12.58 -12.82 -14.12
N GLN A 56 13.33 -13.71 -13.49
CA GLN A 56 14.65 -14.10 -13.98
C GLN A 56 14.49 -14.99 -15.21
N MET A 57 14.75 -14.40 -16.38
CA MET A 57 14.70 -15.08 -17.67
C MET A 57 16.11 -15.52 -18.08
N THR A 58 16.25 -16.78 -18.47
CA THR A 58 17.48 -17.28 -19.10
C THR A 58 17.34 -17.13 -20.61
N THR A 59 18.29 -16.47 -21.26
CA THR A 59 18.27 -16.22 -22.71
C THR A 59 19.27 -17.08 -23.48
N ASP A 60 19.88 -18.08 -22.82
CA ASP A 60 20.84 -18.97 -23.46
C ASP A 60 20.15 -19.86 -24.51
N VAL A 61 20.77 -19.98 -25.68
CA VAL A 61 20.23 -20.63 -26.88
C VAL A 61 20.15 -22.16 -26.72
N SER A 62 20.94 -22.74 -25.82
CA SER A 62 20.89 -24.18 -25.52
C SER A 62 19.86 -24.55 -24.46
N ASN A 63 19.12 -23.57 -23.89
CA ASN A 63 18.16 -23.85 -22.83
C ASN A 63 16.77 -24.16 -23.40
N ASN A 64 16.22 -25.33 -23.06
CA ASN A 64 14.90 -25.76 -23.53
C ASN A 64 13.73 -25.02 -22.85
N ALA A 65 13.99 -24.28 -21.76
CA ALA A 65 13.01 -23.44 -21.06
C ALA A 65 13.59 -22.05 -20.76
N ARG A 66 12.76 -21.01 -20.90
CA ARG A 66 13.18 -19.59 -20.81
C ARG A 66 13.13 -19.01 -19.39
N THR A 67 12.60 -19.76 -18.41
CA THR A 67 12.43 -19.32 -17.02
C THR A 67 13.11 -20.30 -16.09
N SER A 68 14.08 -19.83 -15.31
CA SER A 68 14.87 -20.68 -14.40
C SER A 68 14.95 -20.16 -12.96
N GLY A 69 14.45 -18.94 -12.68
CA GLY A 69 14.64 -18.29 -11.38
C GLY A 69 13.35 -17.88 -10.68
N ARG A 70 13.52 -17.33 -9.46
CA ARG A 70 12.42 -16.82 -8.64
C ARG A 70 12.07 -15.39 -9.07
N PRO A 71 10.78 -15.02 -9.12
CA PRO A 71 10.40 -13.63 -9.35
C PRO A 71 10.96 -12.74 -8.23
N VAL A 72 11.43 -11.57 -8.61
CA VAL A 72 11.85 -10.52 -7.69
C VAL A 72 10.79 -9.45 -7.69
N ILE A 73 10.23 -9.18 -6.52
CA ILE A 73 9.34 -8.05 -6.25
C ILE A 73 10.15 -7.01 -5.49
N THR A 74 10.14 -5.76 -5.94
CA THR A 74 10.82 -4.68 -5.23
C THR A 74 10.01 -4.26 -4.00
N ASP A 75 10.67 -3.68 -3.01
CA ASP A 75 9.99 -2.92 -1.97
C ASP A 75 9.07 -1.87 -2.60
N ILE A 76 7.94 -1.60 -1.95
CA ILE A 76 7.03 -0.55 -2.40
C ILE A 76 7.57 0.79 -1.94
N THR A 77 7.90 1.65 -2.89
CA THR A 77 8.35 3.01 -2.63
C THR A 77 7.13 3.94 -2.60
N CYS A 78 6.90 4.57 -1.46
CA CYS A 78 5.82 5.51 -1.23
C CYS A 78 6.39 6.91 -1.00
N VAL A 79 5.68 7.94 -1.44
CA VAL A 79 5.99 9.34 -1.13
C VAL A 79 4.76 9.97 -0.49
N LYS A 80 4.96 10.70 0.60
CA LYS A 80 3.92 11.49 1.27
C LYS A 80 4.50 12.82 1.75
N TYR A 81 3.63 13.74 2.10
CA TYR A 81 4.04 14.91 2.87
C TYR A 81 4.25 14.56 4.33
N ILE A 82 5.08 15.34 5.03
CA ILE A 82 5.24 15.20 6.47
C ILE A 82 3.91 15.49 7.18
N ASP A 83 3.52 14.59 8.08
CA ASP A 83 2.32 14.72 8.89
C ASP A 83 2.55 14.08 10.27
N ASN A 84 1.46 13.91 11.03
CA ASN A 84 1.53 13.32 12.36
C ASN A 84 1.95 11.83 12.37
N ALA A 85 1.81 11.10 11.27
CA ALA A 85 2.24 9.71 11.16
C ALA A 85 3.76 9.60 10.92
N SER A 86 4.43 10.66 10.46
CA SER A 86 5.86 10.66 10.13
C SER A 86 6.74 10.20 11.31
N THR A 87 6.53 10.75 12.51
CA THR A 87 7.32 10.37 13.69
C THR A 87 7.09 8.92 14.11
N LEU A 88 5.87 8.42 13.92
CA LEU A 88 5.53 7.02 14.17
C LEU A 88 6.20 6.12 13.13
N LEU A 89 6.20 6.49 11.85
CA LEU A 89 6.92 5.76 10.80
C LEU A 89 8.43 5.71 11.07
N TYR A 90 9.03 6.78 11.61
CA TYR A 90 10.44 6.78 12.02
C TYR A 90 10.71 5.77 13.14
N ASP A 91 9.88 5.75 14.19
CA ASP A 91 9.98 4.76 15.27
C ASP A 91 9.83 3.32 14.74
N ARG A 92 8.84 3.07 13.87
CA ARG A 92 8.61 1.75 13.27
C ARG A 92 9.77 1.30 12.40
N CYS A 93 10.35 2.20 11.60
CA CYS A 93 11.52 1.93 10.79
C CYS A 93 12.72 1.54 11.66
N LEU A 94 13.05 2.34 12.68
CA LEU A 94 14.23 2.12 13.53
C LEU A 94 14.10 0.86 14.42
N ARG A 95 12.89 0.51 14.83
CA ARG A 95 12.61 -0.67 15.65
C ARG A 95 12.34 -1.93 14.84
N ALA A 96 12.33 -1.83 13.50
CA ALA A 96 11.87 -2.89 12.60
C ALA A 96 10.50 -3.45 13.04
N TYR A 97 9.58 -2.57 13.43
CA TYR A 97 8.28 -2.95 13.95
C TYR A 97 7.23 -2.98 12.83
N PRO A 98 6.41 -4.04 12.70
CA PRO A 98 5.42 -4.16 11.63
C PRO A 98 4.37 -3.04 11.59
N LEU A 99 4.01 -2.61 10.38
CA LEU A 99 2.86 -1.74 10.10
C LEU A 99 1.53 -2.50 10.12
N GLY A 100 1.58 -3.83 10.10
CA GLY A 100 0.43 -4.72 10.16
C GLY A 100 0.86 -6.17 10.34
N THR A 101 -0.11 -7.05 10.54
CA THR A 101 0.09 -8.50 10.68
C THR A 101 -0.53 -9.24 9.49
N SER A 102 -0.39 -10.57 9.43
CA SER A 102 -1.14 -11.38 8.46
C SER A 102 -2.67 -11.21 8.61
N ALA A 103 -3.18 -11.05 9.84
CA ALA A 103 -4.60 -10.86 10.11
C ALA A 103 -5.11 -9.43 9.84
N LYS A 104 -4.22 -8.43 10.02
CA LYS A 104 -4.49 -7.02 9.75
C LYS A 104 -3.42 -6.51 8.80
N CYS A 105 -3.61 -6.76 7.51
CA CYS A 105 -2.68 -6.31 6.48
C CYS A 105 -2.60 -4.78 6.40
N THR A 106 -1.48 -4.28 5.90
CA THR A 106 -1.37 -2.89 5.46
C THR A 106 -1.91 -2.79 4.04
N SER A 107 -2.83 -1.86 3.77
CA SER A 107 -3.51 -1.75 2.48
C SER A 107 -3.19 -0.42 1.81
N ILE A 108 -2.86 -0.45 0.53
CA ILE A 108 -2.74 0.73 -0.33
C ILE A 108 -3.93 0.78 -1.27
N PHE A 109 -4.56 1.95 -1.39
CA PHE A 109 -5.74 2.16 -2.22
C PHE A 109 -5.41 3.17 -3.31
N LEU A 110 -5.61 2.77 -4.57
CA LEU A 110 -5.58 3.64 -5.72
C LEU A 110 -7.02 4.01 -6.06
N LEU A 111 -7.41 5.24 -5.72
CA LEU A 111 -8.77 5.74 -5.92
C LEU A 111 -8.80 6.68 -7.11
N ARG A 112 -9.84 6.55 -7.93
CA ARG A 112 -10.10 7.47 -9.03
C ARG A 112 -11.40 8.22 -8.82
N ASN A 113 -11.43 9.44 -9.33
CA ASN A 113 -12.67 10.19 -9.40
C ASN A 113 -13.63 9.54 -10.42
N SER A 114 -14.86 9.29 -10.00
CA SER A 114 -15.92 8.70 -10.82
C SER A 114 -17.20 9.51 -10.64
N GLY A 115 -17.33 10.60 -11.42
CA GLY A 115 -18.40 11.56 -11.25
C GLY A 115 -18.30 12.28 -9.90
N ASP A 116 -19.32 12.11 -9.06
CA ASP A 116 -19.42 12.73 -7.73
C ASP A 116 -18.85 11.85 -6.61
N GLN A 117 -18.35 10.65 -6.93
CA GLN A 117 -17.85 9.68 -5.95
C GLN A 117 -16.42 9.24 -6.26
N LEU A 118 -15.71 8.83 -5.20
CA LEU A 118 -14.44 8.13 -5.34
C LEU A 118 -14.71 6.64 -5.51
N ALA A 119 -14.11 6.05 -6.54
CA ALA A 119 -14.17 4.62 -6.77
C ALA A 119 -12.77 4.02 -6.68
N CYS A 120 -12.64 2.89 -5.98
CA CYS A 120 -11.39 2.15 -5.94
C CYS A 120 -11.09 1.58 -7.32
N LEU A 121 -9.87 1.78 -7.81
CA LEU A 121 -9.36 1.14 -9.01
C LEU A 121 -8.60 -0.14 -8.66
N MET A 122 -7.71 -0.03 -7.68
CA MET A 122 -6.87 -1.13 -7.24
C MET A 122 -6.59 -1.00 -5.75
N LYS A 123 -6.73 -2.11 -5.03
CA LYS A 123 -6.29 -2.28 -3.65
C LYS A 123 -5.09 -3.23 -3.62
N ILE A 124 -4.07 -2.87 -2.85
CA ILE A 124 -2.85 -3.66 -2.68
C ILE A 124 -2.73 -3.98 -1.20
N ASP A 125 -2.88 -5.25 -0.85
CA ASP A 125 -2.76 -5.74 0.53
C ASP A 125 -1.35 -6.32 0.74
N LEU A 126 -0.65 -5.78 1.75
CA LEU A 126 0.69 -6.15 2.16
C LEU A 126 0.63 -6.85 3.51
N TYR A 127 1.09 -8.09 3.56
CA TYR A 127 1.06 -8.91 4.77
C TYR A 127 2.40 -8.87 5.48
N ASN A 128 2.35 -8.70 6.81
CA ASN A 128 3.52 -8.47 7.66
C ASN A 128 4.42 -7.35 7.13
N ALA A 129 3.79 -6.25 6.72
CA ALA A 129 4.47 -5.09 6.15
C ALA A 129 5.36 -4.39 7.19
N MET A 130 6.56 -3.96 6.79
CA MET A 130 7.51 -3.21 7.60
C MET A 130 8.10 -2.06 6.79
N VAL A 131 8.41 -0.94 7.46
CA VAL A 131 9.17 0.15 6.83
C VAL A 131 10.64 -0.27 6.78
N SER A 132 11.17 -0.44 5.57
CA SER A 132 12.58 -0.84 5.36
C SER A 132 13.52 0.36 5.28
N GLU A 133 13.00 1.52 4.89
CA GLU A 133 13.77 2.75 4.71
C GLU A 133 12.84 3.96 4.77
N ILE A 134 13.33 5.09 5.29
CA ILE A 134 12.65 6.39 5.20
C ILE A 134 13.67 7.50 5.01
N GLN A 135 13.38 8.40 4.07
CA GLN A 135 14.21 9.55 3.71
C GLN A 135 13.32 10.80 3.65
N THR A 136 13.71 11.85 4.37
CA THR A 136 12.96 13.10 4.42
C THR A 136 13.70 14.19 3.64
N GLN A 137 12.97 14.95 2.84
CA GLN A 137 13.51 16.06 2.05
C GLN A 137 12.67 17.33 2.25
N THR A 138 13.34 18.46 2.34
CA THR A 138 12.72 19.79 2.38
C THR A 138 13.28 20.68 1.28
N HIS A 139 12.43 21.57 0.79
CA HIS A 139 12.82 22.62 -0.16
C HIS A 139 12.30 23.97 0.37
N PRO A 140 13.01 25.10 0.19
CA PRO A 140 12.60 26.40 0.77
C PRO A 140 11.21 26.90 0.38
N ASN A 141 10.66 26.45 -0.75
CA ASN A 141 9.39 26.92 -1.32
C ASN A 141 8.37 25.79 -1.55
N ASP A 142 8.55 24.63 -0.90
CA ASP A 142 7.66 23.47 -1.06
C ASP A 142 7.32 22.84 0.30
N MET A 143 6.22 22.11 0.35
CA MET A 143 5.83 21.37 1.53
C MET A 143 6.81 20.19 1.74
N PRO A 144 7.33 19.98 2.97
CA PRO A 144 8.23 18.86 3.25
C PRO A 144 7.66 17.51 2.82
N THR A 145 8.47 16.72 2.11
CA THR A 145 8.10 15.37 1.65
C THR A 145 9.01 14.33 2.29
N GLU A 146 8.48 13.12 2.41
CA GLU A 146 9.23 11.95 2.82
C GLU A 146 8.94 10.78 1.89
N GLN A 147 10.02 10.10 1.50
CA GLN A 147 10.01 8.88 0.72
C GLN A 147 10.32 7.71 1.65
N PHE A 148 9.47 6.69 1.65
CA PHE A 148 9.68 5.50 2.47
C PHE A 148 9.42 4.23 1.68
N LYS A 149 10.08 3.15 2.09
CA LYS A 149 9.95 1.84 1.46
C LYS A 149 9.28 0.86 2.40
N ILE A 150 8.39 0.04 1.84
CA ILE A 150 7.70 -1.01 2.57
C ILE A 150 8.13 -2.36 2.02
N ASN A 151 8.63 -3.22 2.91
CA ASN A 151 8.88 -4.63 2.66
C ASN A 151 7.77 -5.49 3.29
N PHE A 152 7.51 -6.67 2.74
CA PHE A 152 6.37 -7.52 3.11
C PHE A 152 6.67 -9.00 2.84
N THR A 153 5.93 -9.90 3.50
CA THR A 153 6.08 -11.36 3.28
C THR A 153 5.23 -11.86 2.14
N ASP A 154 4.07 -11.24 1.93
CA ASP A 154 3.07 -11.63 0.94
C ASP A 154 2.34 -10.39 0.45
N ILE A 155 1.83 -10.46 -0.78
CA ILE A 155 1.14 -9.35 -1.44
C ILE A 155 -0.07 -9.83 -2.22
N MET A 156 -1.15 -9.05 -2.21
CA MET A 156 -2.37 -9.31 -2.98
C MET A 156 -2.89 -8.05 -3.66
N TRP A 157 -3.20 -8.15 -4.95
CA TRP A 157 -3.85 -7.10 -5.73
C TRP A 157 -5.30 -7.44 -5.95
N THR A 158 -6.16 -6.48 -5.67
CA THR A 158 -7.59 -6.53 -6.00
C THR A 158 -7.88 -5.40 -6.98
N TYR A 159 -8.27 -5.75 -8.20
CA TYR A 159 -8.74 -4.80 -9.21
C TYR A 159 -10.26 -4.74 -9.19
N TYR A 160 -10.79 -3.51 -9.20
CA TYR A 160 -12.22 -3.22 -9.21
C TYR A 160 -12.61 -2.64 -10.58
N PRO A 161 -13.07 -3.49 -11.53
CA PRO A 161 -13.61 -3.00 -12.79
C PRO A 161 -14.81 -2.07 -12.55
N GLN A 162 -14.78 -0.93 -13.22
CA GLN A 162 -15.91 0.00 -13.26
C GLN A 162 -16.62 -0.20 -14.59
N ALA A 163 -17.94 -0.39 -14.54
CA ALA A 163 -18.76 -0.45 -15.75
C ALA A 163 -18.96 0.95 -16.33
N ASN A 164 -19.44 1.01 -17.58
CA ASN A 164 -19.67 2.27 -18.29
C ASN A 164 -20.71 3.17 -17.61
N ASP A 165 -21.59 2.58 -16.80
CA ASP A 165 -22.59 3.27 -15.99
C ASP A 165 -22.04 3.68 -14.61
N THR A 166 -20.72 3.61 -14.41
CA THR A 166 -20.01 3.87 -13.14
C THR A 166 -20.34 2.92 -11.99
N SER A 167 -21.11 1.86 -12.23
CA SER A 167 -21.33 0.81 -11.23
C SER A 167 -20.05 0.02 -10.99
N VAL A 168 -19.80 -0.32 -9.72
CA VAL A 168 -18.69 -1.18 -9.34
C VAL A 168 -19.06 -2.61 -9.74
N GLY A 169 -18.29 -3.22 -10.63
CA GLY A 169 -18.47 -4.61 -11.03
C GLY A 169 -18.02 -5.60 -9.94
N GLY A 170 -17.78 -6.86 -10.33
CA GLY A 170 -17.11 -7.83 -9.45
C GLY A 170 -15.67 -7.42 -9.12
N MET A 171 -14.92 -8.27 -8.42
CA MET A 171 -13.50 -8.04 -8.12
C MET A 171 -12.60 -9.11 -8.73
N LEU A 172 -11.42 -8.71 -9.20
CA LEU A 172 -10.38 -9.62 -9.67
C LEU A 172 -9.22 -9.61 -8.68
N MET A 173 -8.97 -10.75 -8.04
CA MET A 173 -7.92 -10.91 -7.03
C MET A 173 -6.81 -11.83 -7.53
N LYS A 174 -5.56 -11.40 -7.33
CA LYS A 174 -4.36 -12.23 -7.49
C LYS A 174 -3.36 -11.85 -6.41
N GLY A 175 -2.60 -12.82 -5.91
CA GLY A 175 -1.55 -12.55 -4.95
C GLY A 175 -0.36 -13.49 -5.11
N TRP A 176 0.73 -13.13 -4.43
CA TRP A 176 1.95 -13.91 -4.39
C TRP A 176 2.52 -13.92 -2.98
N SER A 177 2.88 -15.11 -2.51
CA SER A 177 3.68 -15.28 -1.31
C SER A 177 5.15 -15.15 -1.67
N VAL A 178 5.81 -14.08 -1.22
CA VAL A 178 7.27 -13.93 -1.39
C VAL A 178 7.99 -14.96 -0.52
N ARG A 179 7.47 -15.21 0.69
CA ARG A 179 7.99 -16.19 1.63
C ARG A 179 7.95 -17.62 1.06
N GLN A 180 6.82 -18.05 0.50
CA GLN A 180 6.63 -19.41 0.00
C GLN A 180 6.92 -19.55 -1.50
N ASN A 181 7.16 -18.42 -2.19
CA ASN A 181 7.39 -18.35 -3.62
C ASN A 181 6.29 -19.05 -4.44
N GLN A 182 5.03 -18.73 -4.13
CA GLN A 182 3.86 -19.32 -4.80
C GLN A 182 2.70 -18.34 -4.93
N ALA A 183 1.81 -18.63 -5.87
CA ALA A 183 0.59 -17.85 -6.05
C ALA A 183 -0.38 -18.04 -4.88
N LEU A 184 -1.03 -16.96 -4.48
CA LEU A 184 -2.10 -16.97 -3.48
C LEU A 184 -3.46 -17.00 -4.18
N SER A 185 -4.34 -17.88 -3.71
CA SER A 185 -5.75 -17.97 -4.14
C SER A 185 -6.69 -17.15 -3.25
N ALA A 186 -6.26 -16.79 -2.05
CA ALA A 186 -6.98 -15.99 -1.07
C ALA A 186 -6.00 -15.28 -0.11
N ALA A 187 -6.51 -14.43 0.78
CA ALA A 187 -5.72 -13.83 1.84
C ALA A 187 -5.02 -14.93 2.70
N PRO A 188 -3.72 -14.80 3.01
CA PRO A 188 -3.01 -15.74 3.86
C PRO A 188 -3.60 -15.74 5.27
N THR A 189 -3.80 -16.94 5.82
CA THR A 189 -4.19 -17.13 7.23
C THR A 189 -3.02 -16.77 8.14
N ALA A 190 -3.32 -16.16 9.29
CA ALA A 190 -2.35 -15.76 10.29
C ALA A 190 -1.59 -16.94 10.92
#